data_AF-A0A1F8U150-F1
#
_entry.id   AF-A0A1F8U150-F1
#
_cell.length_a   1.000
_cell.length_b   1.000
_cell.length_c   1.000
_cell.angle_alpha   90.00
_cell.angle_beta   90.00
_cell.angle_gamma   90.00
#
_symmetry.space_group_name_H-M   'P 1'
#
loop_
_entity.id
_entity.type
_entity.pdbx_description
1 polymer ?
#
loop_
_entity_poly.entity_id
_entity_poly.type
_entity_poly.pdbx_seq_one_letter_code
_entity_poly.pdbx_strand_id
1 'polypeptide(L)'
;MKKYIWIIALVLIAALVIYLLWGWIVKPNNENDACAMANAKAELFQKAIGEFGALTPENAALLWSKGVQERNGALQYAVMSDELKTVYKEHLDKNYPAWVTGFSSPWVEKYEIIESKPVSKGEYVVTMQFSLATSAGSEGKYLAKLSIIKGGSYWMINNVAGDEMILGLSAMDFKE
;
A
#
# COMPACT_ATOMS: atom_id res chain seq x y z
N MET A 1 -9.65 44.71 42.80
CA MET A 1 -9.26 44.57 41.37
C MET A 1 -8.19 43.50 41.10
N LYS A 2 -7.22 43.24 42.00
CA LYS A 2 -6.15 42.24 41.76
C LYS A 2 -6.59 40.76 41.71
N LYS A 3 -7.75 40.39 42.28
CA LYS A 3 -8.22 38.99 42.37
C LYS A 3 -8.72 38.39 41.04
N TYR A 4 -9.03 39.22 40.03
CA TYR A 4 -9.58 38.73 38.75
C TYR A 4 -8.57 38.76 37.61
N ILE A 5 -7.40 39.38 37.82
CA ILE A 5 -6.34 39.54 36.79
C ILE A 5 -5.81 38.17 36.33
N TRP A 6 -5.65 37.23 37.27
CA TRP A 6 -5.16 35.87 36.98
C TRP A 6 -6.16 35.03 36.19
N ILE A 7 -7.46 35.23 36.42
CA ILE A 7 -8.53 34.54 35.69
C ILE A 7 -8.58 35.04 34.24
N ILE A 8 -8.47 36.36 34.05
CA ILE A 8 -8.45 36.97 32.71
C ILE A 8 -7.21 36.51 31.93
N ALA A 9 -6.05 36.46 32.58
CA ALA A 9 -4.82 35.95 31.95
C ALA A 9 -4.94 34.48 31.51
N LEU A 10 -5.55 33.62 32.33
CA LEU A 10 -5.78 32.21 31.99
C LEU A 10 -6.73 32.04 30.80
N VAL A 11 -7.81 32.82 30.73
CA VAL A 11 -8.75 32.78 29.60
C VAL A 11 -8.07 33.23 28.31
N LEU A 12 -7.23 34.26 28.36
CA LEU A 12 -6.47 34.72 27.20
C LEU A 12 -5.45 33.69 26.73
N ILE A 13 -4.75 33.01 27.64
CA ILE A 13 -3.81 31.93 27.29
C ILE A 13 -4.57 30.75 26.65
N ALA A 14 -5.71 30.34 27.21
CA ALA A 14 -6.52 29.26 26.63
C ALA A 14 -7.02 29.62 25.22
N ALA A 15 -7.49 30.86 25.02
CA ALA A 15 -7.91 31.33 23.71
C ALA A 15 -6.74 31.37 22.70
N LEU A 16 -5.54 31.77 23.14
CA LEU A 16 -4.35 31.80 22.30
C LEU A 16 -3.89 30.40 21.92
N VAL A 17 -3.95 29.45 22.85
CA VAL A 17 -3.66 28.03 22.58
C VAL A 17 -4.66 27.45 21.61
N ILE A 18 -5.96 27.72 21.77
CA ILE A 18 -6.99 27.28 20.82
C ILE A 18 -6.76 27.88 19.43
N TYR A 19 -6.40 29.17 19.35
CA TYR A 19 -6.09 29.84 18.08
C TYR A 19 -4.84 29.27 17.40
N LEU A 20 -3.78 28.98 18.15
CA LEU A 20 -2.57 28.35 17.63
C LEU A 20 -2.81 26.90 17.19
N LEU A 21 -3.69 26.18 17.88
CA LEU A 21 -4.07 24.81 17.54
C LEU A 21 -5.13 24.74 16.44
N TRP A 22 -5.83 25.84 16.13
CA TRP A 22 -6.84 25.88 15.07
C TRP A 22 -6.28 25.52 13.69
N GLY A 23 -5.05 25.94 13.39
CA GLY A 23 -4.36 25.57 12.14
C GLY A 23 -3.90 24.11 12.06
N TRP A 24 -3.80 23.41 13.19
CA TRP A 24 -3.56 21.96 13.23
C TRP A 24 -4.85 21.14 13.12
N ILE A 25 -5.94 21.66 13.67
CA ILE A 25 -7.25 21.00 13.70
C ILE A 25 -7.96 21.13 12.35
N VAL A 26 -7.78 22.25 11.65
CA VAL A 26 -8.36 22.49 10.32
C VAL A 26 -7.25 22.41 9.28
N LYS A 27 -6.97 21.20 8.75
CA LYS A 27 -6.29 21.10 7.45
C LYS A 27 -7.34 21.42 6.38
N PRO A 28 -7.24 22.54 5.66
CA PRO A 28 -8.15 22.78 4.54
C PRO A 28 -7.91 21.69 3.51
N ASN A 29 -8.96 20.95 3.12
CA ASN A 29 -8.93 20.14 1.92
C ASN A 29 -8.80 21.10 0.74
N ASN A 30 -7.56 21.31 0.27
CA ASN A 30 -7.30 22.13 -0.90
C ASN A 30 -7.64 21.31 -2.14
N GLU A 31 -8.49 21.83 -3.02
CA GLU A 31 -8.84 21.20 -4.31
C GLU A 31 -7.59 20.82 -5.13
N ASN A 32 -6.50 21.60 -4.98
CA ASN A 32 -5.21 21.32 -5.60
C ASN A 32 -4.59 19.99 -5.13
N ASP A 33 -4.75 19.64 -3.85
CA ASP A 33 -4.21 18.38 -3.29
C ASP A 33 -5.01 17.18 -3.78
N ALA A 34 -6.34 17.33 -3.89
CA ALA A 34 -7.21 16.30 -4.47
C ALA A 34 -6.89 16.04 -5.95
N CYS A 35 -6.67 17.10 -6.73
CA CYS A 35 -6.26 17.00 -8.14
C CYS A 35 -4.88 16.32 -8.27
N ALA A 36 -3.91 16.69 -7.44
CA ALA A 36 -2.60 16.06 -7.41
C ALA A 36 -2.68 14.56 -7.08
N MET A 37 -3.47 14.18 -6.07
CA MET A 37 -3.69 12.77 -5.72
C MET A 37 -4.39 11.99 -6.82
N ALA A 38 -5.38 12.59 -7.50
CA ALA A 38 -6.07 11.97 -8.62
C ALA A 38 -5.12 11.71 -9.80
N ASN A 39 -4.26 12.68 -10.13
CA ASN A 39 -3.25 12.54 -11.19
C ASN A 39 -2.23 11.45 -10.84
N ALA A 40 -1.72 11.44 -9.60
CA ALA A 40 -0.80 10.40 -9.15
C ALA A 40 -1.43 9.00 -9.23
N LYS A 41 -2.69 8.85 -8.79
CA LYS A 41 -3.43 7.58 -8.91
C LYS A 41 -3.61 7.18 -10.38
N ALA A 42 -3.96 8.13 -11.25
CA ALA A 42 -4.11 7.88 -12.68
C ALA A 42 -2.81 7.40 -13.33
N GLU A 43 -1.66 7.98 -12.98
CA GLU A 43 -0.34 7.54 -13.47
C GLU A 43 -0.03 6.08 -13.06
N LEU A 44 -0.36 5.69 -11.83
CA LEU A 44 -0.19 4.32 -11.36
C LEU A 44 -1.06 3.33 -12.17
N PHE A 45 -2.30 3.71 -12.46
CA PHE A 45 -3.18 2.90 -13.31
C PHE A 45 -2.72 2.84 -14.76
N GLN A 46 -2.21 3.94 -15.33
CA GLN A 46 -1.64 3.94 -16.68
C GLN A 46 -0.47 2.96 -16.80
N LYS A 47 0.42 2.94 -15.81
CA LYS A 47 1.49 1.94 -15.72
C LYS A 47 0.93 0.52 -15.62
N ALA A 48 -0.07 0.30 -14.75
CA ALA A 48 -0.67 -1.01 -14.55
C ALA A 48 -1.35 -1.58 -15.81
N ILE A 49 -2.01 -0.73 -16.62
CA ILE A 49 -2.65 -1.14 -17.87
C ILE A 49 -1.62 -1.67 -18.88
N GLY A 50 -0.41 -1.10 -18.92
CA GLY A 50 0.67 -1.55 -19.80
C GLY A 50 1.17 -2.98 -19.48
N GLU A 51 0.85 -3.49 -18.29
CA GLU A 51 1.33 -4.79 -17.78
C GLU A 51 0.18 -5.72 -17.39
N PHE A 52 -1.03 -5.39 -17.82
CA PHE A 52 -2.23 -6.13 -17.45
C PHE A 52 -2.27 -7.54 -18.07
N GLY A 53 -2.80 -8.49 -17.29
CA GLY A 53 -3.12 -9.84 -17.76
C GLY A 53 -1.98 -10.82 -17.57
N ALA A 54 -1.93 -11.47 -16.41
CA ALA A 54 -0.97 -12.54 -16.16
C ALA A 54 -1.39 -13.84 -16.86
N LEU A 55 -0.55 -14.32 -17.79
CA LEU A 55 -0.80 -15.56 -18.55
C LEU A 55 -0.36 -16.84 -17.83
N THR A 56 0.48 -16.72 -16.80
CA THR A 56 0.93 -17.83 -15.95
C THR A 56 0.85 -17.45 -14.46
N PRO A 57 0.82 -18.41 -13.53
CA PRO A 57 0.89 -18.14 -12.09
C PRO A 57 2.13 -17.33 -11.71
N GLU A 58 3.29 -17.68 -12.27
CA GLU A 58 4.56 -16.99 -12.04
C GLU A 58 4.50 -15.54 -12.52
N ASN A 59 3.86 -15.29 -13.67
CA ASN A 59 3.70 -13.94 -14.17
C ASN A 59 2.82 -13.09 -13.23
N ALA A 60 1.74 -13.66 -12.69
CA ALA A 60 0.91 -12.97 -11.70
C ALA A 60 1.72 -12.62 -10.43
N ALA A 61 2.54 -13.55 -9.96
CA ALA A 61 3.43 -13.34 -8.82
C ALA A 61 4.48 -12.24 -9.07
N LEU A 62 5.09 -12.22 -10.26
CA LEU A 62 6.10 -11.23 -10.64
C LEU A 62 5.48 -9.84 -10.81
N LEU A 63 4.32 -9.72 -11.45
CA LEU A 63 3.61 -8.45 -11.61
C LEU A 63 3.18 -7.86 -10.25
N TRP A 64 2.63 -8.69 -9.37
CA TRP A 64 2.32 -8.26 -8.01
C TRP A 64 3.58 -7.77 -7.28
N SER A 65 4.67 -8.54 -7.32
CA SER A 65 5.94 -8.22 -6.66
C SER A 65 6.59 -6.96 -7.23
N LYS A 66 6.47 -6.73 -8.54
CA LYS A 66 6.87 -5.49 -9.19
C LYS A 66 6.07 -4.31 -8.65
N GLY A 67 4.77 -4.46 -8.49
CA GLY A 67 3.93 -3.45 -7.85
C GLY A 67 4.37 -3.12 -6.42
N VAL A 68 4.78 -4.11 -5.62
CA VAL A 68 5.38 -3.87 -4.29
C VAL A 68 6.67 -3.06 -4.41
N GLN A 69 7.58 -3.46 -5.32
CA GLN A 69 8.85 -2.78 -5.52
C GLN A 69 8.68 -1.33 -5.99
N GLU A 70 7.79 -1.09 -6.94
CA GLU A 70 7.53 0.23 -7.51
C GLU A 70 6.57 1.08 -6.67
N ARG A 71 6.10 0.55 -5.53
CA ARG A 71 5.12 1.21 -4.65
C ARG A 71 3.83 1.56 -5.37
N ASN A 72 3.45 0.69 -6.30
CA ASN A 72 2.32 0.86 -7.19
C ASN A 72 1.18 -0.06 -6.74
N GLY A 73 0.27 0.48 -5.92
CA GLY A 73 -0.93 -0.24 -5.47
C GLY A 73 -1.87 -0.57 -6.63
N ALA A 74 -1.89 0.22 -7.70
CA ALA A 74 -2.73 -0.07 -8.87
C ALA A 74 -2.22 -1.31 -9.65
N LEU A 75 -0.90 -1.50 -9.76
CA LEU A 75 -0.32 -2.69 -10.37
C LEU A 75 -0.56 -3.95 -9.52
N GLN A 76 -0.43 -3.83 -8.19
CA GLN A 76 -0.81 -4.90 -7.26
C GLN A 76 -2.29 -5.27 -7.42
N TYR A 77 -3.18 -4.26 -7.39
CA TYR A 77 -4.62 -4.41 -7.57
C TYR A 77 -5.00 -5.05 -8.92
N ALA A 78 -4.31 -4.69 -10.01
CA ALA A 78 -4.63 -5.13 -11.36
C ALA A 78 -4.56 -6.66 -11.54
N VAL A 79 -3.69 -7.33 -10.78
CA VAL A 79 -3.48 -8.79 -10.86
C VAL A 79 -4.20 -9.58 -9.77
N MET A 80 -5.07 -8.95 -8.99
CA MET A 80 -5.86 -9.61 -7.95
C MET A 80 -7.19 -10.17 -8.47
N SER A 81 -7.72 -11.18 -7.78
CA SER A 81 -9.10 -11.65 -7.89
C SER A 81 -10.10 -10.54 -7.52
N ASP A 82 -11.35 -10.67 -7.94
CA ASP A 82 -12.36 -9.64 -7.69
C ASP A 82 -12.69 -9.51 -6.19
N GLU A 83 -12.68 -10.63 -5.47
CA GLU A 83 -12.84 -10.68 -4.02
C GLU A 83 -11.69 -9.93 -3.32
N LEU A 84 -10.45 -10.22 -3.68
CA LEU A 84 -9.28 -9.57 -3.08
C LEU A 84 -9.19 -8.08 -3.46
N LYS A 85 -9.55 -7.72 -4.69
CA LYS A 85 -9.64 -6.31 -5.13
C LYS A 85 -10.56 -5.50 -4.25
N THR A 86 -11.69 -6.06 -3.84
CA THR A 86 -12.68 -5.35 -3.03
C THR A 86 -12.09 -4.90 -1.70
N VAL A 87 -11.53 -5.84 -0.93
CA VAL A 87 -10.93 -5.55 0.39
C VAL A 87 -9.66 -4.70 0.26
N TYR A 88 -8.84 -4.95 -0.77
CA TYR A 88 -7.62 -4.20 -0.99
C TYR A 88 -7.90 -2.74 -1.36
N LYS A 89 -8.89 -2.50 -2.23
CA LYS A 89 -9.33 -1.14 -2.59
C LYS A 89 -9.81 -0.36 -1.37
N GLU A 90 -10.65 -0.96 -0.53
CA GLU A 90 -11.15 -0.31 0.69
C GLU A 90 -9.99 0.07 1.61
N HIS A 91 -9.04 -0.83 1.78
CA HIS A 91 -7.85 -0.58 2.58
C HIS A 91 -6.96 0.54 1.99
N LEU A 92 -6.73 0.54 0.67
CA LEU A 92 -5.94 1.58 0.00
C LEU A 92 -6.62 2.95 0.06
N ASP A 93 -7.92 3.03 -0.21
CA ASP A 93 -8.67 4.30 -0.15
C ASP A 93 -8.66 4.91 1.26
N LYS A 94 -8.60 4.07 2.31
CA LYS A 94 -8.53 4.53 3.71
C LYS A 94 -7.12 4.96 4.13
N ASN A 95 -6.09 4.22 3.72
CA ASN A 95 -4.77 4.29 4.37
C ASN A 95 -3.63 4.76 3.45
N TYR A 96 -3.80 4.69 2.13
CA TYR A 96 -2.73 4.91 1.15
C TYR A 96 -3.10 6.00 0.14
N PRO A 97 -2.70 7.26 0.39
CA PRO A 97 -2.94 8.37 -0.53
C PRO A 97 -2.51 8.04 -1.95
N ALA A 98 -3.40 8.30 -2.91
CA ALA A 98 -3.21 8.00 -4.33
C ALA A 98 -2.87 6.52 -4.65
N TRP A 99 -3.03 5.57 -3.71
CA TRP A 99 -2.65 4.16 -3.83
C TRP A 99 -1.13 3.92 -3.96
N VAL A 100 -0.32 4.84 -3.44
CA VAL A 100 1.12 4.62 -3.28
C VAL A 100 1.35 3.73 -2.07
N THR A 101 1.93 2.54 -2.24
CA THR A 101 2.16 1.58 -1.14
C THR A 101 3.56 1.67 -0.52
N GLY A 102 3.76 1.04 0.63
CA GLY A 102 5.04 0.97 1.32
C GLY A 102 5.55 2.30 1.90
N PHE A 103 6.82 2.29 2.35
CA PHE A 103 7.46 3.41 3.05
C PHE A 103 8.77 3.82 2.40
N SER A 104 9.35 4.95 2.80
CA SER A 104 10.65 5.43 2.28
C SER A 104 11.77 4.41 2.47
N SER A 105 11.84 3.76 3.63
CA SER A 105 12.79 2.69 3.97
C SER A 105 12.16 1.79 5.03
N PRO A 106 12.42 0.46 4.99
CA PRO A 106 13.13 -0.24 3.92
C PRO A 106 12.33 -0.31 2.61
N TRP A 107 13.00 -0.57 1.50
CA TRP A 107 12.37 -0.78 0.19
C TRP A 107 12.84 -2.09 -0.45
N VAL A 108 12.05 -2.61 -1.39
CA VAL A 108 12.42 -3.82 -2.15
C VAL A 108 13.50 -3.47 -3.15
N GLU A 109 14.69 -4.03 -2.97
CA GLU A 109 15.78 -3.92 -3.95
C GLU A 109 15.65 -5.00 -5.04
N LYS A 110 15.30 -6.23 -4.64
CA LYS A 110 15.14 -7.37 -5.55
C LYS A 110 14.03 -8.29 -5.06
N TYR A 111 13.34 -8.94 -5.99
CA TYR A 111 12.47 -10.08 -5.70
C TYR A 111 12.76 -11.25 -6.65
N GLU A 112 12.47 -12.47 -6.20
CA GLU A 112 12.60 -13.68 -7.01
C GLU A 112 11.60 -14.75 -6.56
N ILE A 113 11.16 -15.58 -7.50
CA ILE A 113 10.38 -16.79 -7.19
C ILE A 113 11.35 -17.84 -6.67
N ILE A 114 11.12 -18.33 -5.46
CA ILE A 114 11.90 -19.44 -4.89
C ILE A 114 11.16 -20.77 -4.97
N GLU A 115 9.84 -20.73 -5.13
CA GLU A 115 9.02 -21.93 -5.29
C GLU A 115 7.72 -21.62 -6.05
N SER A 116 7.32 -22.50 -6.96
CA SER A 116 6.00 -22.47 -7.61
C SER A 116 5.45 -23.89 -7.65
N LYS A 117 4.28 -24.11 -7.05
CA LYS A 117 3.67 -25.44 -6.93
C LYS A 117 2.19 -25.40 -7.31
N PRO A 118 1.71 -26.33 -8.17
CA PRO A 118 0.28 -26.52 -8.35
C PRO A 118 -0.34 -27.11 -7.08
N VAL A 119 -1.48 -26.58 -6.66
CA VAL A 119 -2.32 -27.15 -5.60
C VAL A 119 -3.41 -28.03 -6.22
N SER A 120 -4.02 -27.55 -7.28
CA SER A 120 -5.06 -28.24 -8.04
C SER A 120 -5.09 -27.70 -9.49
N LYS A 121 -6.04 -28.16 -10.30
CA LYS A 121 -6.18 -27.66 -11.67
C LYS A 121 -6.67 -26.21 -11.64
N GLY A 122 -5.78 -25.28 -11.97
CA GLY A 122 -6.09 -23.85 -11.97
C GLY A 122 -5.77 -23.14 -10.65
N GLU A 123 -5.08 -23.79 -9.73
CA GLU A 123 -4.66 -23.21 -8.46
C GLU A 123 -3.18 -23.49 -8.19
N TYR A 124 -2.45 -22.44 -7.83
CA TYR A 124 -1.02 -22.48 -7.55
C TYR A 124 -0.72 -21.76 -6.24
N VAL A 125 0.34 -22.19 -5.59
CA VAL A 125 1.02 -21.42 -4.55
C VAL A 125 2.40 -21.06 -5.06
N VAL A 126 2.69 -19.77 -5.11
CA VAL A 126 4.00 -19.23 -5.47
C VAL A 126 4.61 -18.57 -4.24
N THR A 127 5.84 -18.95 -3.90
CA THR A 127 6.59 -18.31 -2.82
C THR A 127 7.62 -17.36 -3.42
N MET A 128 7.48 -16.09 -3.07
CA MET A 128 8.39 -15.00 -3.40
C MET A 128 9.37 -14.77 -2.27
N GLN A 129 10.63 -14.48 -2.61
CA GLN A 129 11.62 -13.91 -1.69
C GLN A 129 11.91 -12.47 -2.12
N PHE A 130 11.87 -11.55 -1.16
CA PHE A 130 12.17 -10.14 -1.31
C PHE A 130 13.44 -9.80 -0.55
N SER A 131 14.44 -9.25 -1.24
CA SER A 131 15.61 -8.64 -0.61
C SER A 131 15.33 -7.15 -0.41
N LEU A 132 15.42 -6.69 0.83
CA LEU A 132 15.20 -5.29 1.18
C LEU A 132 16.51 -4.54 1.35
N ALA A 133 16.44 -3.23 1.17
CA ALA A 133 17.53 -2.31 1.43
C ALA A 133 17.04 -1.05 2.16
N THR A 134 17.97 -0.43 2.87
CA THR A 134 17.88 0.92 3.41
C THR A 134 19.02 1.77 2.83
N SER A 135 19.08 3.05 3.18
CA SER A 135 20.22 3.90 2.84
C SER A 135 21.55 3.41 3.44
N ALA A 136 21.50 2.54 4.46
CA ALA A 136 22.68 1.98 5.11
C ALA A 136 23.12 0.62 4.52
N GLY A 137 22.36 0.05 3.58
CA GLY A 137 22.67 -1.24 2.95
C GLY A 137 21.51 -2.23 3.02
N SER A 138 21.81 -3.52 2.90
CA SER A 138 20.80 -4.57 2.90
C SER A 138 20.09 -4.70 4.26
N GLU A 139 18.76 -4.85 4.23
CA GLU A 139 17.87 -5.00 5.41
C GLU A 139 17.33 -6.44 5.52
N GLY A 140 17.99 -7.41 4.86
CA GLY A 140 17.63 -8.82 4.92
C GLY A 140 16.65 -9.27 3.85
N LYS A 141 16.14 -10.50 4.04
CA LYS A 141 15.29 -11.21 3.09
C LYS A 141 14.00 -11.66 3.75
N TYR A 142 12.89 -11.50 3.05
CA TYR A 142 11.55 -11.76 3.55
C TYR A 142 10.74 -12.54 2.52
N LEU A 143 9.78 -13.33 2.98
CA LEU A 143 8.97 -14.21 2.16
C LEU A 143 7.52 -13.76 2.08
N ALA A 144 6.92 -13.96 0.90
CA ALA A 144 5.48 -13.95 0.73
C ALA A 144 5.03 -15.18 -0.06
N LYS A 145 3.96 -15.82 0.40
CA LYS A 145 3.24 -16.89 -0.26
C LYS A 145 2.00 -16.30 -0.91
N LEU A 146 1.90 -16.50 -2.21
CA LEU A 146 0.80 -16.02 -3.05
C LEU A 146 -0.04 -17.22 -3.44
N SER A 147 -1.31 -17.21 -3.06
CA SER A 147 -2.30 -18.15 -3.58
C SER A 147 -2.85 -17.58 -4.88
N ILE A 148 -2.71 -18.31 -5.98
CA ILE A 148 -3.01 -17.84 -7.33
C ILE A 148 -4.03 -18.76 -7.98
N ILE A 149 -5.11 -18.18 -8.50
CA ILE A 149 -6.21 -18.90 -9.13
C ILE A 149 -6.33 -18.49 -10.60
N LYS A 150 -6.82 -19.39 -11.44
CA LYS A 150 -7.15 -19.10 -12.84
C LYS A 150 -8.57 -18.55 -12.94
N GLY A 151 -8.73 -17.32 -13.44
CA GLY A 151 -10.02 -16.72 -13.77
C GLY A 151 -10.10 -16.35 -15.24
N GLY A 152 -10.96 -17.05 -15.99
CA GLY A 152 -11.06 -16.89 -17.43
C GLY A 152 -9.70 -17.14 -18.11
N SER A 153 -9.19 -16.13 -18.80
CA SER A 153 -7.93 -16.18 -19.55
C SER A 153 -6.68 -15.85 -18.72
N TYR A 154 -6.85 -15.34 -17.49
CA TYR A 154 -5.76 -14.80 -16.69
C TYR A 154 -5.59 -15.52 -15.35
N TRP A 155 -4.40 -15.42 -14.78
CA TRP A 155 -4.09 -15.84 -13.43
C TRP A 155 -4.16 -14.64 -12.49
N MET A 156 -4.70 -14.86 -11.30
CA MET A 156 -5.02 -13.80 -10.36
C MET A 156 -4.60 -14.18 -8.96
N ILE A 157 -4.07 -13.21 -8.22
CA ILE A 157 -3.76 -13.36 -6.80
C ILE A 157 -5.08 -13.39 -6.01
N ASN A 158 -5.31 -14.49 -5.29
CA ASN A 158 -6.49 -14.68 -4.44
C ASN A 158 -6.18 -14.40 -2.97
N ASN A 159 -4.95 -14.67 -2.53
CA ASN A 159 -4.53 -14.44 -1.16
C ASN A 159 -3.02 -14.19 -1.10
N VAL A 160 -2.60 -13.35 -0.16
CA VAL A 160 -1.20 -13.10 0.17
C VAL A 160 -1.03 -13.37 1.66
N ALA A 161 -0.05 -14.19 2.00
CA ALA A 161 0.43 -14.40 3.36
C ALA A 161 1.95 -14.27 3.37
N GLY A 162 2.56 -13.82 4.45
CA GLY A 162 4.01 -13.63 4.47
C GLY A 162 4.51 -12.94 5.71
N ASP A 163 5.77 -12.54 5.67
CA ASP A 163 6.37 -11.77 6.74
C ASP A 163 5.70 -10.39 6.85
N GLU A 164 5.48 -9.91 8.07
CA GLU A 164 4.80 -8.63 8.35
C GLU A 164 5.40 -7.46 7.58
N MET A 165 6.73 -7.44 7.40
CA MET A 165 7.42 -6.41 6.63
C MET A 165 6.92 -6.34 5.17
N ILE A 166 6.74 -7.49 4.50
CA ILE A 166 6.25 -7.52 3.12
C ILE A 166 4.77 -7.24 3.06
N LEU A 167 3.99 -7.70 4.03
CA LEU A 167 2.57 -7.35 4.11
C LEU A 167 2.38 -5.83 4.26
N GLY A 168 3.16 -5.16 5.11
CA GLY A 168 3.12 -3.71 5.24
C GLY A 168 3.58 -2.94 3.99
N LEU A 169 4.65 -3.42 3.32
CA LEU A 169 5.13 -2.80 2.08
C LEU A 169 4.14 -2.96 0.90
N SER A 170 3.34 -4.02 0.93
CA SER A 170 2.33 -4.32 -0.10
C SER A 170 0.92 -3.83 0.25
N ALA A 171 0.72 -3.19 1.41
CA ALA A 171 -0.60 -2.81 1.91
C ALA A 171 -1.56 -4.00 2.09
N MET A 172 -1.01 -5.18 2.37
CA MET A 172 -1.73 -6.43 2.64
C MET A 172 -1.87 -6.69 4.16
N ASP A 173 -1.44 -5.76 5.01
CA ASP A 173 -1.62 -5.79 6.46
C ASP A 173 -3.00 -5.24 6.85
N PHE A 174 -4.06 -5.96 6.48
CA PHE A 174 -5.42 -5.62 6.87
C PHE A 174 -5.56 -5.63 8.39
N LYS A 175 -5.45 -4.45 9.01
CA LYS A 175 -5.75 -4.24 10.43
C LYS A 175 -7.23 -3.89 10.56
N GLU A 176 -7.93 -4.61 11.43
CA GLU A 176 -9.30 -4.32 11.85
C GLU A 176 -9.41 -2.93 12.51
#